data_AF-A0A7C7NZW9-F1
#
_entry.id   AF-A0A7C7NZW9-F1
#
_cell.length_a   1.000
_cell.length_b   1.000
_cell.length_c   1.000
_cell.angle_alpha   90.00
_cell.angle_beta   90.00
_cell.angle_gamma   90.00
#
_symmetry.space_group_name_H-M   'P 1'
#
loop_
_entity.id
_entity.type
_entity.pdbx_description
1 polymer ?
#
loop_
_entity_poly.entity_id
_entity_poly.type
_entity_poly.pdbx_seq_one_letter_code
_entity_poly.pdbx_strand_id
1 'polypeptide(L)' 'MPSFDVVSRLDLQEIDNAVSNVLREIKTRYDFKGSETTLERKDHDLTVVTD' A
#
# COMPACT_ATOMS: atom_id res chain seq x y z
N MET A 1 -29.75 11.35 24.66
CA MET A 1 -28.95 10.11 24.65
C MET A 1 -27.80 10.33 23.68
N PRO A 2 -26.54 10.16 24.09
CA PRO A 2 -25.43 10.18 23.15
C PRO A 2 -25.48 8.90 22.29
N SER A 3 -25.29 9.06 20.98
CA SER A 3 -25.14 7.98 20.00
C SER A 3 -23.90 8.25 19.14
N PHE A 4 -23.35 7.19 18.55
CA PHE A 4 -22.23 7.27 17.62
C PHE A 4 -22.43 6.26 16.49
N ASP A 5 -21.78 6.52 15.36
CA ASP A 5 -21.87 5.69 14.17
C ASP A 5 -20.69 4.73 14.08
N VAL A 6 -20.99 3.47 13.75
CA VAL A 6 -19.97 2.49 13.34
C VAL A 6 -19.72 2.67 11.84
N VAL A 7 -18.49 2.99 11.47
CA VAL A 7 -18.10 3.22 10.08
C VAL A 7 -16.90 2.35 9.71
N SER A 8 -16.88 1.88 8.46
CA SER A 8 -15.70 1.30 7.83
C SER A 8 -15.18 2.32 6.82
N ARG A 9 -14.17 3.09 7.22
CA ARG A 9 -13.51 4.07 6.36
C ARG A 9 -12.01 3.85 6.42
N LEU A 10 -11.39 3.90 5.25
CA LEU A 10 -9.95 3.84 5.10
C LEU A 10 -9.42 5.27 5.03
N ASP A 11 -8.28 5.50 5.69
CA ASP A 11 -7.52 6.73 5.53
C ASP A 11 -6.60 6.59 4.31
N LEU A 12 -6.89 7.34 3.25
CA LEU A 12 -6.14 7.23 2.00
C LEU A 12 -4.70 7.71 2.16
N GLN A 13 -4.43 8.64 3.08
CA GLN A 13 -3.09 9.14 3.34
C GLN A 13 -2.23 8.08 4.05
N GLU A 14 -2.83 7.34 4.99
CA GLU A 14 -2.17 6.18 5.61
C GLU A 14 -1.89 5.07 4.60
N ILE A 15 -2.81 4.84 3.64
CA ILE A 15 -2.56 3.88 2.56
C ILE A 15 -1.38 4.32 1.68
N ASP A 16 -1.30 5.60 1.30
CA ASP A 16 -0.17 6.11 0.50
C ASP A 16 1.17 6.00 1.23
N ASN A 17 1.17 6.24 2.54
CA ASN A 17 2.34 6.02 3.40
C ASN A 17 2.73 4.52 3.41
N ALA A 18 1.75 3.62 3.53
CA ALA A 18 2.00 2.18 3.51
C ALA A 18 2.57 1.71 2.17
N VAL A 19 2.02 2.16 1.04
CA VAL A 19 2.54 1.86 -0.32
C VAL A 19 3.98 2.32 -0.47
N SER A 20 4.28 3.54 -0.01
CA SER A 20 5.63 4.10 -0.05
C SER A 20 6.64 3.30 0.79
N ASN A 21 6.20 2.80 1.95
CA ASN A 21 7.03 1.94 2.79
C ASN A 21 7.31 0.59 2.13
N VAL A 22 6.29 -0.05 1.53
CA VAL A 22 6.45 -1.31 0.80
C VAL A 22 7.45 -1.16 -0.35
N LEU A 23 7.35 -0.07 -1.12
CA LEU A 23 8.30 0.22 -2.21
C LEU A 23 9.74 0.40 -1.70
N ARG A 24 9.94 0.96 -0.51
CA ARG A 24 11.26 1.02 0.13
C ARG A 24 11.76 -0.36 0.52
N GLU A 25 10.91 -1.18 1.13
CA GLU A 25 11.28 -2.53 1.56
C GLU A 25 11.72 -3.39 0.38
N ILE A 26 10.94 -3.41 -0.71
CA ILE A 26 11.27 -4.12 -1.96
C ILE A 26 12.66 -3.74 -2.45
N LYS A 27 13.01 -2.44 -2.45
CA LYS A 27 14.34 -1.97 -2.88
C LYS A 27 15.49 -2.43 -1.98
N THR A 28 15.22 -2.63 -0.69
CA THR A 28 16.27 -2.98 0.30
C THR A 28 16.45 -4.48 0.49
N ARG A 29 15.45 -5.26 0.11
CA ARG A 29 15.41 -6.71 0.31
C ARG A 29 16.22 -7.43 -0.77
N TYR A 30 17.16 -8.26 -0.33
CA TYR A 30 18.09 -8.97 -1.23
C TYR A 30 17.39 -9.97 -2.16
N ASP A 31 16.29 -10.56 -1.71
CA ASP A 31 15.49 -11.52 -2.45
C ASP A 31 14.71 -10.89 -3.62
N PHE A 32 14.44 -9.58 -3.57
CA PHE A 32 13.88 -8.82 -4.70
C PHE A 32 14.95 -8.25 -5.64
N LYS A 33 16.24 -8.46 -5.35
CA LYS A 33 17.33 -7.91 -6.14
C LYS A 33 17.33 -8.55 -7.54
N GLY A 34 17.02 -7.75 -8.55
CA GLY A 34 16.96 -8.19 -9.94
C GLY A 34 15.57 -8.66 -10.38
N SER A 35 14.57 -8.60 -9.49
CA SER A 35 13.16 -8.77 -9.87
C SER A 35 12.53 -7.43 -10.28
N GLU A 36 11.70 -7.44 -11.32
CA GLU A 36 10.74 -6.39 -11.70
C GLU A 36 9.49 -6.39 -10.79
N THR A 37 9.68 -6.44 -9.47
CA THR A 37 8.58 -6.30 -8.50
C THR A 37 8.22 -4.83 -8.27
N THR A 38 6.97 -4.46 -8.52
CA THR A 38 6.45 -3.10 -8.32
C THR A 38 5.06 -3.09 -7.70
N LEU A 39 4.73 -1.99 -7.03
CA LEU A 39 3.44 -1.73 -6.40
C LEU A 39 2.96 -0.33 -6.81
N GLU A 40 1.79 -0.24 -7.41
CA GLU A 40 1.18 1.02 -7.81
C GLU A 40 -0.25 1.12 -7.27
N ARG A 41 -0.58 2.25 -6.63
CA ARG A 41 -1.94 2.58 -6.23
C ARG A 41 -2.49 3.64 -7.18
N LYS A 42 -3.68 3.38 -7.71
CA LYS A 42 -4.45 4.34 -8.50
C LYS A 42 -5.87 4.40 -7.97
N ASP A 43 -6.25 5.52 -7.37
CA ASP A 43 -7.55 5.74 -6.75
C ASP A 43 -7.91 4.65 -5.72
N HIS A 44 -8.76 3.69 -6.11
CA HIS A 44 -9.21 2.57 -5.27
C HIS A 44 -8.56 1.23 -5.65
N ASP A 45 -7.72 1.23 -6.68
CA ASP A 45 -7.05 0.04 -7.18
C ASP A 45 -5.60 -0.01 -6.71
N LEU A 46 -5.16 -1.20 -6.32
CA LEU A 46 -3.78 -1.50 -5.98
C LEU A 46 -3.29 -2.59 -6.93
N THR A 47 -2.34 -2.25 -7.78
CA THR A 47 -1.75 -3.16 -8.77
C THR A 47 -0.39 -3.61 -8.28
N VAL A 48 -0.18 -4.91 -8.27
CA VAL A 48 1.11 -5.55 -7.97
C VAL A 48 1.61 -6.22 -9.24
N VAL A 49 2.83 -5.88 -9.64
CA VAL A 49 3.51 -6.57 -10.75
C VAL A 49 4.72 -7.29 -10.16
N THR A 50 4.88 -8.55 -10.55
CA THR A 50 6.04 -9.39 -10.21
C THR A 50 6.33 -10.29 -11.41
N ASP A 51 7.59 -10.64 -11.55
CA ASP A 51 8.19 -11.58 -12.50
C ASP A 51 7.68 -13.01 -12.28
#